data_AF-A0A8D1WG06-F1
#
_entry.id   AF-A0A8D1WG06-F1
#
_cell.length_a   1.000
_cell.length_b   1.000
_cell.length_c   1.000
_cell.angle_alpha   90.00
_cell.angle_beta   90.00
_cell.angle_gamma   90.00
#
_symmetry.space_group_name_H-M   'P 1'
#
loop_
_entity.id
_entity.type
_entity.pdbx_description
1 polymer ?
#
loop_
_entity_poly.entity_id
_entity_poly.type
_entity_poly.pdbx_seq_one_letter_code
_entity_poly.pdbx_strand_id
1 'polypeptide(L)'
;MGNGMNKILPGLYIGNFKDARDAEQLSKNKVTHILSVHDSARPMLEGVKYLCIPASDSPSQNLTRHFKESIQFIHECRLRGEGCLVHCLAGVSRSVTLVVAYVMTVTDLGWEDALHTVRAGRSCANPNLGFQRQLQEFEEHHVHQYRQWLKEEYGESPLRDAEEARSILVAFEVKGKRVMFTGLRERFPVGKSDIRPSWPARQDVQFAAWALRLAPRRPCRSWGAVPWSSPLY
;
A
#
# COMPACT_ATOMS: atom_id res chain seq x y z
N MET A 1 11.25 3.64 -3.19
CA MET A 1 10.84 2.23 -3.18
C MET A 1 11.45 1.65 -1.92
N GLY A 2 10.67 1.10 -0.99
CA GLY A 2 11.11 0.77 0.39
C GLY A 2 12.28 -0.24 0.50
N ASN A 3 12.67 -0.59 1.72
CA ASN A 3 13.88 -1.38 2.03
C ASN A 3 13.63 -2.91 2.11
N GLY A 4 12.74 -3.44 1.27
CA GLY A 4 12.27 -4.84 1.32
C GLY A 4 10.75 -4.96 1.46
N MET A 5 10.25 -6.20 1.53
CA MET A 5 8.85 -6.45 1.89
C MET A 5 8.62 -6.20 3.38
N ASN A 6 7.48 -5.62 3.74
CA ASN A 6 7.14 -5.30 5.12
C ASN A 6 5.91 -6.07 5.55
N LYS A 7 5.97 -6.65 6.76
CA LYS A 7 4.81 -7.26 7.42
C LYS A 7 3.81 -6.17 7.80
N ILE A 8 2.56 -6.38 7.45
CA ILE A 8 1.44 -5.51 7.82
C ILE A 8 0.63 -6.15 8.95
N LEU A 9 0.24 -7.41 8.74
CA LEU A 9 -0.43 -8.26 9.73
C LEU A 9 0.21 -9.67 9.67
N PRO A 10 -0.04 -10.56 10.65
CA PRO A 10 0.37 -11.96 10.56
C PRO A 10 -0.03 -12.58 9.22
N GLY A 11 0.95 -13.12 8.47
CA GLY A 11 0.71 -13.72 7.15
C GLY A 11 0.46 -12.74 6.00
N LEU A 12 0.58 -11.42 6.20
CA LEU A 12 0.30 -10.41 5.16
C LEU A 12 1.45 -9.40 5.03
N TYR A 13 1.94 -9.25 3.80
CA TYR A 13 3.10 -8.42 3.49
C TYR A 13 2.83 -7.49 2.30
N ILE A 14 3.48 -6.33 2.28
CA ILE A 14 3.55 -5.44 1.10
C ILE A 14 4.98 -5.29 0.63
N GLY A 15 5.19 -5.39 -0.68
CA GLY A 15 6.49 -5.22 -1.31
C GLY A 15 6.45 -4.43 -2.62
N ASN A 16 7.65 -4.16 -3.14
CA ASN A 16 7.87 -3.68 -4.50
C ASN A 16 8.16 -4.86 -5.45
N PHE A 17 8.31 -4.57 -6.74
CA PHE A 17 8.53 -5.60 -7.76
C PHE A 17 9.81 -6.44 -7.57
N LYS A 18 10.87 -5.86 -7.00
CA LYS A 18 12.10 -6.61 -6.68
C LYS A 18 11.86 -7.58 -5.53
N ASP A 19 11.16 -7.14 -4.49
CA ASP A 19 10.85 -7.97 -3.32
C ASP A 19 10.04 -9.22 -3.71
N ALA A 20 9.15 -9.10 -4.71
CA ALA A 20 8.35 -10.20 -5.23
C ALA A 20 9.14 -11.26 -6.01
N ARG A 21 10.42 -11.01 -6.31
CA ARG A 21 11.34 -11.94 -6.98
C ARG A 21 12.49 -12.38 -6.08
N ASP A 22 12.51 -11.89 -4.85
CA ASP A 22 13.58 -12.17 -3.89
C ASP A 22 13.29 -13.49 -3.18
N ALA A 23 13.91 -14.58 -3.65
CA ALA A 23 13.70 -15.91 -3.10
C ALA A 23 14.07 -16.02 -1.62
N GLU A 24 15.05 -15.23 -1.14
CA GLU A 24 15.44 -15.22 0.27
C GLU A 24 14.34 -14.59 1.13
N GLN A 25 13.82 -13.43 0.72
CA GLN A 25 12.73 -12.78 1.44
C GLN A 25 11.44 -13.61 1.40
N LEU A 26 11.10 -14.22 0.26
CA LEU A 26 9.92 -15.06 0.12
C LEU A 26 10.00 -16.30 1.03
N SER A 27 11.15 -16.99 1.03
CA SER A 27 11.39 -18.16 1.88
C SER A 27 11.36 -17.79 3.37
N LYS A 28 12.10 -16.75 3.76
CA LYS A 28 12.17 -16.27 5.16
C LYS A 28 10.80 -15.92 5.74
N ASN A 29 9.93 -15.33 4.93
CA ASN A 29 8.60 -14.89 5.34
C ASN A 29 7.50 -15.93 5.05
N LYS A 30 7.87 -17.13 4.58
CA LYS A 30 6.95 -18.23 4.20
C LYS A 30 5.86 -17.78 3.23
N VAL A 31 6.23 -16.97 2.24
CA VAL A 31 5.31 -16.49 1.21
C VAL A 31 5.04 -17.60 0.21
N THR A 32 3.79 -18.02 0.13
CA THR A 32 3.28 -19.02 -0.82
C THR A 32 2.27 -18.42 -1.80
N HIS A 33 1.73 -17.24 -1.48
CA HIS A 33 0.77 -16.51 -2.30
C HIS A 33 1.30 -15.14 -2.68
N ILE A 34 1.16 -14.77 -3.95
CA ILE A 34 1.51 -13.44 -4.44
C ILE A 34 0.32 -12.82 -5.17
N LEU A 35 -0.17 -11.69 -4.64
CA LEU A 35 -1.09 -10.80 -5.35
C LEU A 35 -0.27 -9.73 -6.06
N SER A 36 -0.20 -9.84 -7.39
CA SER A 36 0.54 -8.94 -8.27
C SER A 36 -0.39 -7.94 -8.91
N VAL A 37 -0.24 -6.64 -8.59
CA VAL A 37 -1.07 -5.55 -9.14
C VAL A 37 -0.20 -4.50 -9.83
N HIS A 38 0.06 -4.70 -11.12
CA HIS A 38 0.76 -3.75 -11.99
C HIS A 38 0.44 -4.02 -13.47
N ASP A 39 0.86 -3.12 -14.36
CA ASP A 39 0.49 -3.07 -15.79
C ASP A 39 0.75 -4.38 -16.56
N SER A 40 1.70 -5.18 -16.12
CA SER A 40 2.16 -6.43 -16.75
C SER A 40 2.16 -7.62 -15.77
N ALA A 41 1.28 -7.58 -14.78
CA ALA A 41 1.16 -8.63 -13.77
C ALA A 41 0.92 -10.00 -14.41
N ARG A 42 1.78 -10.96 -14.09
CA ARG A 42 1.71 -12.36 -14.55
C ARG A 42 2.45 -13.26 -13.56
N PRO A 43 2.12 -14.55 -13.48
CA PRO A 43 2.87 -15.51 -12.67
C PRO A 43 4.35 -15.52 -13.08
N MET A 44 5.23 -15.63 -12.08
CA MET A 44 6.68 -15.42 -12.27
C MET A 44 7.56 -16.51 -11.66
N LEU A 45 7.10 -17.16 -10.60
CA LEU A 45 7.85 -18.13 -9.82
C LEU A 45 7.04 -19.42 -9.73
N GLU A 46 7.73 -20.56 -9.77
CA GLU A 46 7.12 -21.86 -9.49
C GLU A 46 6.84 -22.02 -7.99
N GLY A 47 5.89 -22.90 -7.64
CA GLY A 47 5.54 -23.18 -6.23
C GLY A 47 4.80 -22.05 -5.50
N VAL A 48 4.47 -20.96 -6.20
CA VAL A 48 3.73 -19.82 -5.66
C VAL A 48 2.36 -19.71 -6.36
N LYS A 49 1.31 -19.51 -5.58
CA LYS A 49 -0.04 -19.23 -6.08
C LYS A 49 -0.17 -17.74 -6.39
N TYR A 50 -0.72 -17.40 -7.55
CA TYR A 50 -0.80 -16.01 -8.01
C TYR A 50 -2.25 -15.55 -8.19
N LEU A 51 -2.51 -14.31 -7.78
CA LEU A 51 -3.59 -13.49 -8.31
C LEU A 51 -2.94 -12.30 -9.05
N CYS A 52 -3.18 -12.18 -10.35
CA CYS A 52 -2.58 -11.15 -11.19
C CYS A 52 -3.65 -10.17 -11.68
N ILE A 53 -3.52 -8.91 -11.28
CA ILE A 53 -4.44 -7.83 -11.65
C ILE A 53 -3.68 -6.81 -12.50
N PRO A 54 -3.86 -6.80 -13.83
CA PRO A 54 -3.34 -5.75 -14.70
C PRO A 54 -3.98 -4.41 -14.37
N ALA A 55 -3.23 -3.52 -13.73
CA ALA A 55 -3.74 -2.20 -13.31
C ALA A 55 -2.64 -1.13 -13.31
N SER A 56 -2.97 0.03 -13.87
CA SER A 56 -2.11 1.22 -13.86
C SER A 56 -2.19 1.98 -12.53
N ASP A 57 -1.15 2.75 -12.19
CA ASP A 57 -1.17 3.63 -11.00
C ASP A 57 -1.77 5.00 -11.34
N SER A 58 -2.98 5.00 -11.87
CA SER A 58 -3.70 6.20 -12.27
C SER A 58 -4.90 6.44 -11.35
N PRO A 59 -5.25 7.69 -11.00
CA PRO A 59 -6.50 8.01 -10.33
C PRO A 59 -7.76 7.53 -11.08
N SER A 60 -7.66 7.33 -12.40
CA SER A 60 -8.76 6.81 -13.25
C SER A 60 -8.88 5.28 -13.25
N GLN A 61 -7.89 4.56 -12.71
CA GLN A 61 -7.95 3.10 -12.64
C GLN A 61 -8.99 2.68 -11.59
N ASN A 62 -9.93 1.81 -11.96
CA ASN A 62 -10.88 1.23 -11.00
C ASN A 62 -10.26 0.00 -10.33
N LEU A 63 -9.94 0.11 -9.04
CA LEU A 63 -9.50 -1.01 -8.19
C LEU A 63 -10.63 -1.60 -7.35
N THR A 64 -11.70 -0.86 -7.08
CA THR A 64 -12.85 -1.34 -6.29
C THR A 64 -13.44 -2.64 -6.85
N ARG A 65 -13.50 -2.77 -8.19
CA ARG A 65 -13.98 -4.01 -8.85
C ARG A 65 -13.15 -5.26 -8.52
N HIS A 66 -11.92 -5.07 -8.04
CA HIS A 66 -10.98 -6.14 -7.70
C HIS A 66 -10.92 -6.40 -6.18
N PHE A 67 -11.65 -5.64 -5.36
CA PHE A 67 -11.58 -5.79 -3.90
C PHE A 67 -12.03 -7.17 -3.45
N LYS A 68 -13.17 -7.67 -3.96
CA LYS A 68 -13.71 -8.98 -3.53
C LYS A 68 -12.74 -10.12 -3.79
N GLU A 69 -12.22 -10.25 -5.01
CA GLU A 69 -11.26 -11.32 -5.36
C GLU A 69 -9.93 -11.17 -4.61
N SER A 70 -9.47 -9.93 -4.39
CA SER A 70 -8.24 -9.65 -3.64
C SER A 70 -8.38 -10.04 -2.17
N ILE A 71 -9.51 -9.67 -1.57
CA ILE A 71 -9.83 -9.97 -0.17
C ILE A 71 -9.92 -11.46 0.03
N GLN A 72 -10.67 -12.17 -0.82
CA GLN A 72 -10.80 -13.62 -0.79
C GLN A 72 -9.43 -14.31 -0.89
N PHE A 73 -8.62 -13.93 -1.87
CA PHE A 73 -7.29 -14.50 -2.08
C PHE A 73 -6.36 -14.33 -0.87
N ILE A 74 -6.35 -13.13 -0.27
CA ILE A 74 -5.56 -12.85 0.93
C ILE A 74 -6.12 -13.62 2.12
N HIS A 75 -7.45 -13.62 2.31
CA HIS A 75 -8.09 -14.21 3.48
C HIS A 75 -7.86 -15.73 3.53
N GLU A 76 -8.11 -16.44 2.43
CA GLU A 76 -7.92 -17.89 2.35
C GLU A 76 -6.46 -18.29 2.57
N CYS A 77 -5.50 -17.51 2.06
CA CYS A 77 -4.09 -17.72 2.35
C CYS A 77 -3.80 -17.65 3.86
N ARG A 78 -4.30 -16.60 4.52
CA ARG A 78 -4.03 -16.36 5.94
C ARG A 78 -4.72 -17.37 6.85
N LEU A 79 -5.93 -17.81 6.51
CA LEU A 79 -6.64 -18.86 7.26
C LEU A 79 -5.90 -20.20 7.24
N ARG A 80 -5.13 -20.49 6.18
CA ARG A 80 -4.25 -21.66 6.11
C ARG A 80 -2.93 -21.49 6.90
N GLY A 81 -2.71 -20.35 7.55
CA GLY A 81 -1.46 -20.04 8.24
C GLY A 81 -0.29 -19.76 7.30
N GLU A 82 -0.57 -19.43 6.04
CA GLU A 82 0.43 -19.16 5.01
C GLU A 82 0.71 -17.65 4.83
N GLY A 83 1.80 -17.32 4.14
CA GLY A 83 2.19 -15.94 3.83
C GLY A 83 1.67 -15.44 2.47
N CYS A 84 1.00 -14.30 2.46
CA CYS A 84 0.58 -13.57 1.26
C CYS A 84 1.38 -12.28 1.09
N LEU A 85 2.04 -12.12 -0.06
CA LEU A 85 2.67 -10.87 -0.48
C LEU A 85 1.78 -10.15 -1.49
N VAL A 86 1.41 -8.92 -1.19
CA VAL A 86 0.74 -8.02 -2.14
C VAL A 86 1.76 -7.01 -2.66
N HIS A 87 2.02 -7.00 -3.96
CA HIS A 87 3.00 -6.10 -4.54
C HIS A 87 2.49 -5.36 -5.77
N CYS A 88 3.04 -4.18 -6.00
CA CYS A 88 2.94 -3.47 -7.26
C CYS A 88 4.35 -3.13 -7.76
N LEU A 89 4.50 -2.06 -8.55
CA LEU A 89 5.82 -1.61 -8.98
C LEU A 89 6.68 -1.11 -7.81
N ALA A 90 6.16 -0.15 -7.03
CA ALA A 90 6.88 0.51 -5.93
C ALA A 90 6.46 0.03 -4.52
N GLY A 91 5.34 -0.67 -4.42
CA GLY A 91 4.70 -0.99 -3.14
C GLY A 91 4.21 0.25 -2.39
N VAL A 92 3.65 1.24 -3.09
CA VAL A 92 3.28 2.56 -2.52
C VAL A 92 1.78 2.82 -2.63
N SER A 93 1.19 2.55 -3.79
CA SER A 93 -0.19 2.96 -4.10
C SER A 93 -1.10 1.75 -4.38
N ARG A 94 -1.13 1.20 -5.60
CA ARG A 94 -1.99 0.06 -6.00
C ARG A 94 -2.07 -1.10 -4.98
N SER A 95 -0.93 -1.64 -4.57
CA SER A 95 -0.88 -2.76 -3.62
C SER A 95 -1.34 -2.35 -2.22
N VAL A 96 -1.04 -1.12 -1.82
CA VAL A 96 -1.50 -0.56 -0.53
C VAL A 96 -3.02 -0.44 -0.54
N THR A 97 -3.63 0.05 -1.62
CA THR A 97 -5.08 0.16 -1.75
C THR A 97 -5.80 -1.17 -1.51
N LEU A 98 -5.34 -2.26 -2.15
CA LEU A 98 -5.95 -3.58 -1.95
C LEU A 98 -5.78 -4.09 -0.52
N VAL A 99 -4.62 -3.85 0.10
CA VAL A 99 -4.39 -4.23 1.51
C VAL A 99 -5.21 -3.39 2.48
N VAL A 100 -5.40 -2.10 2.22
CA VAL A 100 -6.27 -1.23 3.04
C VAL A 100 -7.71 -1.74 2.99
N ALA A 101 -8.24 -2.03 1.79
CA ALA A 101 -9.58 -2.61 1.65
C ALA A 101 -9.72 -3.95 2.40
N TYR A 102 -8.68 -4.78 2.38
CA TYR A 102 -8.63 -6.01 3.17
C TYR A 102 -8.67 -5.74 4.67
N VAL A 103 -7.82 -4.85 5.19
CA VAL A 103 -7.78 -4.49 6.62
C VAL A 103 -9.13 -3.92 7.08
N MET A 104 -9.75 -3.04 6.29
CA MET A 104 -11.09 -2.51 6.57
C MET A 104 -12.16 -3.61 6.67
N THR A 105 -12.01 -4.68 5.89
CA THR A 105 -13.00 -5.77 5.83
C THR A 105 -12.84 -6.76 7.00
N VAL A 106 -11.61 -7.04 7.44
CA VAL A 106 -11.35 -7.95 8.57
C VAL A 106 -11.36 -7.26 9.95
N THR A 107 -11.58 -5.94 9.97
CA THR A 107 -11.66 -5.13 11.20
C THR A 107 -12.88 -4.21 11.15
N ASP A 108 -13.08 -3.41 12.18
CA ASP A 108 -14.05 -2.33 12.25
C ASP A 108 -13.51 -0.96 11.80
N LEU A 109 -12.24 -0.89 11.38
CA LEU A 109 -11.57 0.36 11.00
C LEU A 109 -12.10 0.97 9.69
N GLY A 110 -12.11 2.30 9.63
CA GLY A 110 -12.25 3.06 8.39
C GLY A 110 -10.96 3.06 7.56
N TRP A 111 -10.99 3.66 6.36
CA TRP A 111 -9.88 3.61 5.42
C TRP A 111 -8.64 4.36 5.91
N GLU A 112 -8.82 5.48 6.63
CA GLU A 112 -7.70 6.26 7.18
C GLU A 112 -6.94 5.47 8.25
N ASP A 113 -7.66 4.87 9.20
CA ASP A 113 -7.06 4.05 10.25
C ASP A 113 -6.44 2.77 9.67
N ALA A 114 -7.10 2.11 8.72
CA ALA A 114 -6.51 0.99 8.02
C ALA A 114 -5.24 1.39 7.25
N LEU A 115 -5.20 2.58 6.63
CA LEU A 115 -3.98 3.11 6.01
C LEU A 115 -2.91 3.43 7.04
N HIS A 116 -3.25 3.93 8.23
CA HIS A 116 -2.31 4.11 9.33
C HIS A 116 -1.71 2.78 9.81
N THR A 117 -2.51 1.72 9.93
CA THR A 117 -2.02 0.36 10.21
C THR A 117 -1.00 -0.07 9.15
N VAL A 118 -1.29 0.17 7.87
CA VAL A 118 -0.35 -0.15 6.78
C VAL A 118 0.91 0.70 6.87
N ARG A 119 0.81 2.00 7.14
CA ARG A 119 1.96 2.93 7.27
C ARG A 119 2.87 2.57 8.43
N ALA A 120 2.35 2.02 9.51
CA ALA A 120 3.14 1.55 10.63
C ALA A 120 4.09 0.40 10.25
N GLY A 121 3.66 -0.50 9.37
CA GLY A 121 4.50 -1.55 8.78
C GLY A 121 5.35 -1.07 7.60
N ARG A 122 4.79 -0.18 6.77
CA ARG A 122 5.41 0.34 5.55
C ARG A 122 5.20 1.85 5.41
N SER A 123 6.13 2.63 5.94
CA SER A 123 6.04 4.10 6.02
C SER A 123 5.87 4.82 4.67
N CYS A 124 6.31 4.21 3.56
CA CYS A 124 6.13 4.78 2.22
C CYS A 124 4.74 4.54 1.61
N ALA A 125 3.80 3.93 2.34
CA ALA A 125 2.44 3.70 1.87
C ALA A 125 1.67 5.00 1.65
N ASN A 126 1.26 5.22 0.41
CA ASN A 126 0.55 6.42 -0.01
C ASN A 126 -0.25 6.14 -1.31
N PRO A 127 -1.49 5.62 -1.20
CA PRO A 127 -2.41 5.51 -2.33
C PRO A 127 -2.55 6.83 -3.08
N ASN A 128 -2.64 6.80 -4.40
CA ASN A 128 -2.97 8.00 -5.16
C ASN A 128 -4.38 8.52 -4.78
N LEU A 129 -4.66 9.78 -5.08
CA LEU A 129 -5.92 10.43 -4.66
C LEU A 129 -7.18 9.77 -5.22
N GLY A 130 -7.12 9.16 -6.41
CA GLY A 130 -8.27 8.42 -6.96
C GLY A 130 -8.55 7.15 -6.18
N PHE A 131 -7.50 6.44 -5.74
CA PHE A 131 -7.66 5.27 -4.88
C PHE A 131 -8.10 5.62 -3.46
N GLN A 132 -7.67 6.77 -2.91
CA GLN A 132 -8.18 7.24 -1.63
C GLN A 132 -9.69 7.50 -1.70
N ARG A 133 -10.17 8.16 -2.77
CA ARG A 133 -11.62 8.34 -3.02
C ARG A 133 -12.36 7.01 -3.15
N GLN A 134 -11.80 6.05 -3.88
CA GLN A 134 -12.39 4.70 -3.99
C GLN A 134 -12.46 3.98 -2.64
N LEU A 135 -11.47 4.16 -1.76
CA LEU A 135 -11.49 3.59 -0.41
C LEU A 135 -12.52 4.28 0.49
N GLN A 136 -12.66 5.60 0.37
CA GLN A 136 -13.70 6.36 1.07
C GLN A 136 -15.10 5.91 0.62
N GLU A 137 -15.36 5.83 -0.70
CA GLU A 137 -16.63 5.32 -1.24
C GLU A 137 -16.89 3.87 -0.78
N PHE A 138 -15.84 3.05 -0.70
CA PHE A 138 -15.94 1.69 -0.16
C PHE A 138 -16.33 1.68 1.31
N GLU A 139 -15.76 2.55 2.14
CA GLU A 139 -16.17 2.72 3.54
C GLU A 139 -17.63 3.13 3.67
N GLU A 140 -18.05 4.14 2.90
CA GLU A 140 -19.39 4.73 3.00
C GLU A 140 -20.50 3.79 2.52
N HIS A 141 -20.24 2.93 1.54
CA HIS A 141 -21.31 2.21 0.83
C HIS A 141 -21.18 0.69 0.81
N HIS A 142 -19.98 0.14 1.01
CA HIS A 142 -19.73 -1.28 0.68
C HIS A 142 -19.08 -2.09 1.79
N VAL A 143 -18.25 -1.50 2.67
CA VAL A 143 -17.44 -2.24 3.64
C VAL A 143 -18.30 -3.09 4.58
N HIS A 144 -19.50 -2.61 4.97
CA HIS A 144 -20.42 -3.38 5.82
C HIS A 144 -20.93 -4.65 5.12
N GLN A 145 -21.24 -4.56 3.82
CA GLN A 145 -21.65 -5.72 3.02
C GLN A 145 -20.49 -6.72 2.89
N TYR A 146 -19.25 -6.22 2.75
CA TYR A 146 -18.06 -7.06 2.67
C TYR A 146 -17.75 -7.76 3.99
N ARG A 147 -17.92 -7.07 5.14
CA ARG A 147 -17.79 -7.66 6.48
C ARG A 147 -18.81 -8.78 6.70
N GLN A 148 -20.07 -8.53 6.31
CA GLN A 148 -21.13 -9.53 6.38
C GLN A 148 -20.84 -10.74 5.48
N TRP A 149 -20.50 -10.48 4.21
CA TRP A 149 -20.11 -11.54 3.27
C TRP A 149 -18.96 -12.38 3.82
N LEU A 150 -17.91 -11.75 4.36
CA LEU A 150 -16.77 -12.48 4.89
C LEU A 150 -17.16 -13.39 6.07
N LYS A 151 -18.05 -12.90 6.95
CA LYS A 151 -18.59 -13.67 8.07
C LYS A 151 -19.48 -14.83 7.62
N GLU A 152 -20.29 -14.62 6.59
CA GLU A 152 -21.15 -15.66 6.01
C GLU A 152 -20.33 -16.76 5.32
N GLU A 153 -19.28 -16.39 4.60
CA GLU A 153 -18.45 -17.32 3.83
C GLU A 153 -17.48 -18.11 4.73
N TYR A 154 -16.83 -17.46 5.69
CA TYR A 154 -15.74 -18.06 6.48
C TYR A 154 -16.06 -18.26 7.97
N GLY A 155 -17.19 -17.75 8.47
CA GLY A 155 -17.55 -17.79 9.88
C GLY A 155 -16.74 -16.82 10.74
N GLU A 156 -16.55 -17.17 12.01
CA GLU A 156 -15.68 -16.41 12.92
C GLU A 156 -14.21 -16.68 12.60
N SER A 157 -13.46 -15.63 12.27
CA SER A 157 -12.04 -15.74 11.94
C SER A 157 -11.20 -16.08 13.18
N PRO A 158 -10.31 -17.10 13.13
CA PRO A 158 -9.35 -17.35 14.21
C PRO A 158 -8.25 -16.29 14.29
N LEU A 159 -8.16 -15.40 13.29
CA LEU A 159 -7.16 -14.34 13.21
C LEU A 159 -7.61 -13.16 14.08
N ARG A 160 -6.77 -12.74 15.03
CA ARG A 160 -7.01 -11.59 15.94
C ARG A 160 -6.69 -10.26 15.26
N ASP A 161 -7.23 -10.06 14.06
CA ASP A 161 -6.86 -8.95 13.18
C ASP A 161 -7.21 -7.59 13.77
N ALA A 162 -8.35 -7.48 14.44
CA ALA A 162 -8.79 -6.24 15.07
C ALA A 162 -7.91 -5.86 16.27
N GLU A 163 -7.51 -6.81 17.11
CA GLU A 163 -6.58 -6.57 18.22
C GLU A 163 -5.19 -6.17 17.72
N GLU A 164 -4.67 -6.88 16.71
CA GLU A 164 -3.36 -6.61 16.13
C GLU A 164 -3.34 -5.22 15.48
N ALA A 165 -4.35 -4.88 14.69
CA ALA A 165 -4.46 -3.57 14.05
C ALA A 165 -4.54 -2.43 15.08
N ARG A 166 -5.35 -2.59 16.14
CA ARG A 166 -5.42 -1.63 17.25
C ARG A 166 -4.08 -1.48 17.97
N SER A 167 -3.36 -2.58 18.23
CA SER A 167 -2.04 -2.54 18.85
C SER A 167 -1.03 -1.77 18.00
N ILE A 168 -1.04 -2.01 16.69
CA ILE A 168 -0.20 -1.30 15.71
C ILE A 168 -0.50 0.20 15.71
N LEU A 169 -1.78 0.60 15.73
CA LEU A 169 -2.18 2.01 15.75
C LEU A 169 -1.70 2.72 17.02
N VAL A 170 -1.91 2.12 18.19
CA VAL A 170 -1.42 2.68 19.47
C VAL A 170 0.10 2.86 19.44
N ALA A 171 0.84 1.86 18.95
CA ALA A 171 2.29 1.95 18.82
C ALA A 171 2.74 3.04 17.83
N PHE A 172 1.96 3.28 16.76
CA PHE A 172 2.22 4.32 15.77
C PHE A 172 2.03 5.73 16.35
N GLU A 173 0.93 5.96 17.09
CA GLU A 173 0.66 7.25 17.76
C GLU A 173 1.73 7.61 18.79
N VAL A 174 2.16 6.63 19.61
CA VAL A 174 3.19 6.85 20.62
C VAL A 174 4.52 7.25 19.96
N LYS A 175 4.88 6.63 18.83
CA LYS A 175 6.05 7.02 18.05
C LYS A 175 5.91 8.44 17.50
N GLY A 176 4.75 8.79 16.94
CA GLY A 176 4.46 10.14 16.45
C GLY A 176 4.61 11.20 17.54
N LYS A 177 4.03 10.97 18.72
CA LYS A 177 4.16 11.86 19.89
C LYS A 177 5.61 11.98 20.35
N ARG A 178 6.35 10.87 20.43
CA ARG A 178 7.76 10.89 20.85
C ARG A 178 8.65 11.68 19.88
N VAL A 179 8.43 11.56 18.57
CA VAL A 179 9.15 12.34 17.54
C VAL A 179 8.84 13.84 17.67
N MET A 180 7.58 14.21 17.86
CA MET A 180 7.17 15.61 18.09
C MET A 180 7.81 16.22 19.34
N PHE A 181 7.86 15.47 20.45
CA PHE A 181 8.50 15.93 21.69
C PHE A 181 10.02 16.03 21.58
N THR A 182 10.68 15.16 20.80
CA THR A 182 12.12 15.29 20.54
C THR A 182 12.47 16.41 19.56
N GLY A 183 11.56 16.76 18.63
CA GLY A 183 11.73 17.85 17.68
C GLY A 183 11.52 19.25 18.26
N LEU A 184 10.90 19.37 19.45
CA LEU A 184 10.67 20.64 20.15
C LEU A 184 11.81 21.04 21.11
N ARG A 185 12.93 20.32 21.13
CA ARG A 185 14.02 20.55 22.11
C ARG A 185 15.16 21.45 21.64
N GLU A 186 15.11 22.00 20.43
CA GLU A 186 16.04 23.03 19.99
C GLU A 186 15.29 24.32 19.62
N ARG A 187 15.59 25.38 20.37
CA ARG A 187 15.12 26.78 20.25
C ARG A 187 13.79 27.05 20.96
N PHE A 188 13.89 27.59 22.18
CA PHE A 188 13.47 28.94 22.60
C PHE A 188 13.39 28.98 24.15
N PRO A 189 13.73 30.11 24.80
CA PRO A 189 13.77 30.21 26.24
C PRO A 189 12.36 30.26 26.86
N VAL A 190 12.31 29.82 28.11
CA VAL A 190 11.12 29.62 28.95
C VAL A 190 10.23 30.88 29.02
N GLY A 191 8.95 30.72 28.70
CA GLY A 191 7.88 31.72 28.93
C GLY A 191 6.51 31.01 29.01
N LYS A 192 5.69 31.41 29.97
CA LYS A 192 4.51 30.70 30.51
C LYS A 192 3.26 30.70 29.61
N SER A 193 2.32 29.82 30.02
CA SER A 193 0.85 29.77 29.92
C SER A 193 0.17 29.14 28.69
N ASP A 194 -0.50 28.02 28.99
CA ASP A 194 -1.85 27.59 28.56
C ASP A 194 -2.29 27.83 27.12
N ILE A 195 -2.15 26.79 26.28
CA ILE A 195 -2.97 26.60 25.09
C ILE A 195 -3.28 25.10 24.90
N ARG A 196 -4.56 24.73 24.87
CA ARG A 196 -5.04 23.39 24.50
C ARG A 196 -4.68 23.10 23.03
N PRO A 197 -4.21 21.90 22.65
CA PRO A 197 -3.93 21.62 21.25
C PRO A 197 -5.24 21.33 20.51
N SER A 198 -5.64 22.28 19.65
CA SER A 198 -6.45 21.98 18.47
C SER A 198 -5.54 21.39 17.39
N TRP A 199 -6.00 20.35 16.71
CA TRP A 199 -5.28 19.71 15.61
C TRP A 199 -5.15 20.68 14.42
N PRO A 200 -3.95 20.91 13.86
CA PRO A 200 -3.86 21.60 12.58
C PRO A 200 -4.12 20.60 11.45
N ALA A 201 -5.22 20.82 10.72
CA ALA A 201 -5.40 20.26 9.40
C ALA A 201 -4.32 20.78 8.44
N ARG A 202 -3.86 19.91 7.53
CA ARG A 202 -2.98 20.14 6.37
C ARG A 202 -1.47 20.08 6.61
N GLN A 203 -0.84 19.07 5.99
CA GLN A 203 0.50 19.17 5.39
C GLN A 203 0.62 18.27 4.14
N ASP A 204 -0.20 18.56 3.12
CA ASP A 204 -0.18 17.90 1.80
C ASP A 204 0.64 18.66 0.75
N VAL A 205 1.88 19.06 1.03
CA VAL A 205 2.71 19.73 -0.01
C VAL A 205 4.19 19.31 -0.05
N GLN A 206 4.77 18.71 0.99
CA GLN A 206 6.23 18.46 0.97
C GLN A 206 6.68 17.11 0.38
N PHE A 207 5.79 16.13 0.18
CA PHE A 207 6.19 14.83 -0.39
C PHE A 207 6.22 14.78 -1.92
N ALA A 208 5.48 15.65 -2.62
CA ALA A 208 5.46 15.68 -4.09
C ALA A 208 6.78 16.19 -4.71
N ALA A 209 7.57 16.98 -3.98
CA ALA A 209 8.81 17.57 -4.49
C ALA A 209 10.02 16.60 -4.53
N TRP A 210 9.95 15.46 -3.83
CA TRP A 210 11.07 14.51 -3.78
C TRP A 210 11.09 13.52 -4.98
N ALA A 211 9.92 13.20 -5.54
CA ALA A 211 9.79 12.22 -6.63
C ALA A 211 10.25 12.72 -8.01
N LEU A 212 10.47 14.04 -8.19
CA LEU A 212 10.88 14.63 -9.47
C LEU A 212 12.41 14.83 -9.62
N ARG A 213 13.23 14.44 -8.63
CA ARG A 213 14.69 14.69 -8.64
C ARG A 213 15.58 13.50 -9.07
N LEU A 214 15.01 12.39 -9.55
CA LEU A 214 15.81 11.21 -9.95
C LEU A 214 15.56 10.73 -11.39
N ALA A 215 15.13 11.60 -12.30
CA ALA A 215 15.18 11.30 -13.73
C ALA A 215 16.58 11.67 -14.30
N PRO A 216 17.36 10.72 -14.86
CA PRO A 216 18.59 11.06 -15.54
C PRO A 216 18.29 11.84 -16.82
N ARG A 217 18.84 13.06 -16.92
CA ARG A 217 18.85 13.84 -18.17
C ARG A 217 19.72 13.11 -19.19
N ARG A 218 19.12 12.53 -20.24
CA ARG A 218 19.86 12.13 -21.45
C ARG A 218 20.07 13.35 -22.35
N PRO A 219 21.25 13.54 -22.99
CA PRO A 219 21.43 14.59 -23.97
C PRO A 219 20.71 14.23 -25.28
N CYS A 220 19.95 15.16 -25.83
CA CYS A 220 19.51 15.13 -27.23
C CYS A 220 20.74 15.08 -28.14
N ARG A 221 20.87 14.03 -28.95
CA ARG A 221 21.66 14.08 -30.19
C ARG A 221 20.69 14.17 -31.35
N SER A 222 20.86 15.23 -32.13
CA SER A 222 20.25 15.48 -33.42
C SER A 222 20.53 14.31 -34.37
N TRP A 223 19.47 13.71 -34.91
CA TRP A 223 19.57 12.88 -36.10
C TRP A 223 19.19 13.75 -37.30
N GLY A 224 20.16 13.90 -38.20
CA GLY A 224 20.03 14.66 -39.44
C GLY A 224 19.00 14.04 -40.38
N ALA A 225 18.38 14.92 -41.15
CA ALA A 225 17.48 14.59 -42.25
C ALA A 225 18.19 13.71 -43.30
N VAL A 226 17.52 12.64 -43.73
CA VAL A 226 17.87 11.88 -44.92
C VAL A 226 16.91 12.35 -46.04
N PRO A 227 17.41 12.81 -47.21
CA PRO A 227 16.53 13.23 -48.30
C PRO A 227 15.95 12.01 -49.03
N TRP A 228 14.67 12.12 -49.36
CA TRP A 228 13.98 11.24 -50.29
C TRP A 228 14.61 11.31 -51.67
N SER A 229 14.99 10.17 -52.24
CA SER A 229 15.28 10.01 -53.66
C SER A 229 14.14 9.20 -54.29
N SER A 230 13.45 9.84 -55.23
CA SER A 230 12.47 9.21 -56.12
C SER A 230 13.19 8.34 -57.17
N PRO A 231 12.58 7.26 -57.66
CA PRO A 231 13.12 6.49 -58.79
C PRO A 231 12.79 7.18 -60.12
N LEU A 232 13.77 7.30 -61.00
CA LEU A 232 13.58 7.64 -62.41
C LEU A 232 13.58 6.36 -63.26
N TYR A 233 12.70 6.38 -64.25
CA TYR A 233 12.80 5.63 -65.51
C TYR A 233 14.12 5.92 -66.23
#